data_AF-A0A6G0RDL2-F1
#
_entry.id   AF-A0A6G0RDL2-F1
#
_cell.length_a   1.000
_cell.length_b   1.000
_cell.length_c   1.000
_cell.angle_alpha   90.00
_cell.angle_beta   90.00
_cell.angle_gamma   90.00
#
_symmetry.space_group_name_H-M   'P 1'
#
loop_
_entity.id
_entity.type
_entity.pdbx_description
1 polymer ?
#
loop_
_entity_poly.entity_id
_entity_poly.type
_entity_poly.pdbx_seq_one_letter_code
_entity_poly.pdbx_strand_id
1 'polypeptide(L)'
;MIADISREALLEWLKLRKEYVAMTEARCKVGNEDVTGVLRSVRDSFDEDLLETMCETRWDVEIKDLTDDFLMAHIKAITGSFMNRELPDIDDLFRDELKFDLTISDVEARVTAYFHLANEIIKRNGVSDVFSGEDGVKRKCKVLVNSIPGPLTHRRPLSRFCWDKKNLGGKCRFKLYRWLG
;
A
#
# COMPACT_ATOMS: atom_id res chain seq x y z
N MET A 1 -14.50 5.30 -9.58
CA MET A 1 -15.80 4.60 -9.40
C MET A 1 -15.48 3.18 -8.96
N ILE A 2 -16.19 2.64 -7.98
CA ILE A 2 -16.02 1.28 -7.48
C ILE A 2 -16.94 0.39 -8.32
N ALA A 3 -16.37 -0.36 -9.26
CA ALA A 3 -17.09 -1.31 -10.10
C ALA A 3 -16.80 -2.78 -9.71
N ASP A 4 -15.87 -3.00 -8.79
CA ASP A 4 -15.60 -4.31 -8.21
C ASP A 4 -15.23 -4.18 -6.73
N ILE A 5 -15.55 -5.23 -5.97
CA ILE A 5 -15.29 -5.31 -4.52
C ILE A 5 -14.04 -6.14 -4.20
N SER A 6 -13.19 -6.40 -5.21
CA SER A 6 -11.91 -7.07 -4.97
C SER A 6 -11.07 -6.20 -4.04
N ARG A 7 -10.25 -6.88 -3.24
CA ARG A 7 -9.42 -6.18 -2.26
C ARG A 7 -8.46 -5.21 -2.94
N GLU A 8 -7.89 -5.59 -4.07
CA GLU A 8 -6.99 -4.78 -4.87
C GLU A 8 -7.65 -3.50 -5.39
N ALA A 9 -8.85 -3.60 -5.96
CA ALA A 9 -9.58 -2.43 -6.45
C ALA A 9 -10.00 -1.50 -5.31
N LEU A 10 -10.45 -2.06 -4.18
CA LEU A 10 -10.82 -1.27 -3.01
C LEU A 10 -9.61 -0.57 -2.37
N LEU A 11 -8.42 -1.20 -2.36
CA LEU A 11 -7.19 -0.55 -1.92
C LEU A 11 -6.78 0.61 -2.84
N GLU A 12 -6.86 0.42 -4.15
CA GLU A 12 -6.58 1.48 -5.12
C GLU A 12 -7.58 2.63 -4.97
N TRP A 13 -8.87 2.32 -4.81
CA TRP A 13 -9.89 3.33 -4.56
C TRP A 13 -9.64 4.08 -3.25
N LEU A 14 -9.23 3.42 -2.16
CA LEU A 14 -8.88 4.10 -0.90
C LEU A 14 -7.70 5.07 -1.07
N LYS A 15 -6.68 4.67 -1.84
CA LYS A 15 -5.53 5.52 -2.17
C LYS A 15 -5.99 6.76 -2.94
N LEU A 16 -6.76 6.58 -4.01
CA LEU A 16 -7.30 7.67 -4.83
C LEU A 16 -8.28 8.56 -4.05
N ARG A 17 -9.13 7.98 -3.20
CA ARG A 17 -10.06 8.73 -2.35
C ARG A 17 -9.32 9.63 -1.38
N LYS A 18 -8.20 9.19 -0.81
CA LYS A 18 -7.38 10.00 0.09
C LYS A 18 -6.82 11.24 -0.62
N GLU A 19 -6.31 11.06 -1.84
CA GLU A 19 -5.79 12.16 -2.67
C GLU A 19 -6.91 13.12 -3.09
N TYR A 20 -8.04 12.58 -3.52
CA TYR A 20 -9.24 13.34 -3.89
C TYR A 20 -9.77 14.20 -2.74
N VAL A 21 -9.91 13.63 -1.54
CA VAL A 21 -10.37 14.35 -0.35
C VAL A 21 -9.41 15.48 -0.01
N ALA A 22 -8.11 15.21 0.04
CA ALA A 22 -7.10 16.21 0.37
C ALA A 22 -7.07 17.39 -0.63
N MET A 23 -7.19 17.08 -1.94
CA MET A 23 -7.28 18.12 -2.97
C MET A 23 -8.56 18.94 -2.87
N THR A 24 -9.69 18.29 -2.60
CA THR A 24 -10.98 18.95 -2.46
C THR A 24 -11.00 19.87 -1.25
N GLU A 25 -10.52 19.40 -0.09
CA GLU A 25 -10.37 20.20 1.12
C GLU A 25 -9.48 21.43 0.89
N ALA A 26 -8.34 21.26 0.21
CA ALA A 26 -7.44 22.35 -0.11
C ALA A 26 -8.11 23.42 -1.00
N ARG A 27 -8.87 22.99 -2.01
CA ARG A 27 -9.61 23.89 -2.91
C ARG A 27 -10.72 24.63 -2.17
N CYS A 28 -11.55 23.92 -1.40
CA CYS A 28 -12.66 24.51 -0.67
C CYS A 28 -12.18 25.52 0.38
N LYS A 29 -11.02 25.28 1.01
CA LYS A 29 -10.38 26.23 1.93
C LYS A 29 -10.02 27.56 1.25
N VAL A 30 -9.60 27.54 -0.01
CA VAL A 30 -9.29 28.75 -0.79
C VAL A 30 -10.57 29.45 -1.24
N GLY A 31 -11.60 28.68 -1.63
CA GLY A 31 -12.89 29.19 -2.10
C GLY A 31 -13.90 29.57 -1.03
N ASN A 32 -13.62 29.28 0.26
CA ASN A 32 -14.59 29.34 1.36
C ASN A 32 -15.87 28.52 1.09
N GLU A 33 -15.71 27.38 0.39
CA GLU A 33 -16.79 26.43 0.10
C GLU A 33 -16.95 25.45 1.27
N ASP A 34 -18.17 24.97 1.50
CA ASP A 34 -18.38 23.83 2.40
C ASP A 34 -17.87 22.54 1.75
N VAL A 35 -16.96 21.86 2.44
CA VAL A 35 -16.34 20.62 1.97
C VAL A 35 -17.37 19.49 1.85
N THR A 36 -18.34 19.44 2.78
CA THR A 36 -19.29 18.31 2.83
C THR A 36 -20.25 18.31 1.65
N GLY A 37 -20.69 19.48 1.19
CA GLY A 37 -21.51 19.62 -0.02
C GLY A 37 -20.77 19.36 -1.34
N VAL A 38 -19.43 19.36 -1.33
CA VAL A 38 -18.60 19.19 -2.54
C VAL A 38 -18.05 17.77 -2.67
N LEU A 39 -17.78 17.12 -1.55
CA LEU A 39 -17.23 15.77 -1.55
C LEU A 39 -18.25 14.76 -2.10
N ARG A 40 -17.82 13.97 -3.09
CA ARG A 40 -18.58 12.80 -3.53
C ARG A 40 -18.69 11.80 -2.38
N SER A 41 -19.92 11.41 -2.06
CA SER A 41 -20.20 10.43 -1.02
C SER A 41 -19.53 9.08 -1.34
N VAL A 42 -19.38 8.23 -0.33
CA VAL A 42 -18.93 6.84 -0.53
C VAL A 42 -19.96 6.12 -1.38
N ARG A 43 -21.26 6.26 -1.08
CA ARG A 43 -22.36 5.70 -1.85
C ARG A 43 -22.28 6.05 -3.33
N ASP A 44 -22.17 7.34 -3.66
CA ASP A 44 -22.12 7.78 -5.05
C ASP A 44 -20.84 7.35 -5.75
N SER A 45 -19.82 6.87 -5.03
CA SER A 45 -18.60 6.36 -5.63
C SER A 45 -18.74 4.94 -6.16
N PHE A 46 -19.77 4.20 -5.75
CA PHE A 46 -20.08 2.86 -6.26
C PHE A 46 -20.81 2.92 -7.60
N ASP A 47 -20.62 1.86 -8.38
CA ASP A 47 -21.53 1.48 -9.44
C ASP A 47 -22.89 1.07 -8.84
N GLU A 48 -23.98 1.54 -9.45
CA GLU A 48 -25.34 1.40 -8.91
C GLU A 48 -25.81 -0.06 -8.93
N ASP A 49 -25.60 -0.76 -10.06
CA ASP A 49 -25.94 -2.17 -10.23
C ASP A 49 -25.14 -3.07 -9.27
N LEU A 50 -23.87 -2.73 -9.04
CA LEU A 50 -23.05 -3.40 -8.04
C LEU A 50 -23.61 -3.20 -6.62
N LEU A 51 -24.03 -1.98 -6.28
CA LEU A 51 -24.56 -1.67 -4.96
C LEU A 51 -25.88 -2.41 -4.69
N GLU A 52 -26.77 -2.45 -5.69
CA GLU A 52 -28.03 -3.20 -5.63
C GLU A 52 -27.77 -4.70 -5.46
N THR A 53 -26.87 -5.27 -6.26
CA THR A 53 -26.47 -6.68 -6.14
C THR A 53 -25.89 -6.98 -4.74
N MET A 54 -25.11 -6.07 -4.15
CA MET A 54 -24.53 -6.26 -2.82
C MET A 54 -25.58 -6.23 -1.71
N CYS A 55 -26.58 -5.35 -1.81
CA CYS A 55 -27.77 -5.40 -0.96
C CYS A 55 -28.48 -6.75 -1.09
N GLU A 56 -28.89 -7.16 -2.28
CA GLU A 56 -29.67 -8.38 -2.45
C GLU A 56 -28.95 -9.66 -2.00
N THR A 57 -27.64 -9.75 -2.24
CA THR A 57 -26.90 -11.01 -2.11
C THR A 57 -26.07 -11.12 -0.83
N ARG A 58 -25.73 -9.99 -0.18
CA ARG A 58 -24.77 -9.99 0.95
C ARG A 58 -25.21 -9.18 2.15
N TRP A 59 -26.00 -8.13 1.97
CA TRP A 59 -26.38 -7.23 3.07
C TRP A 59 -27.89 -7.23 3.25
N ASP A 60 -28.37 -7.64 4.42
CA ASP A 60 -29.80 -7.54 4.78
C ASP A 60 -30.20 -6.08 5.10
N VAL A 61 -29.94 -5.17 4.16
CA VAL A 61 -30.08 -3.72 4.26
C VAL A 61 -30.62 -3.19 2.94
N GLU A 62 -31.68 -2.38 2.99
CA GLU A 62 -32.23 -1.73 1.81
C GLU A 62 -31.30 -0.61 1.30
N ILE A 63 -31.28 -0.38 -0.03
CA ILE A 63 -30.49 0.68 -0.68
C ILE A 63 -30.73 2.07 -0.07
N LYS A 64 -31.96 2.35 0.37
CA LYS A 64 -32.33 3.64 0.97
C LYS A 64 -31.67 3.87 2.34
N ASP A 65 -31.35 2.79 3.05
CA ASP A 65 -30.81 2.81 4.41
C ASP A 65 -29.27 2.69 4.41
N LEU A 66 -28.65 2.58 3.24
CA LEU A 66 -27.19 2.59 3.10
C LEU A 66 -26.61 3.95 3.44
N THR A 67 -25.77 3.96 4.47
CA THR A 67 -24.98 5.12 4.89
C THR A 67 -23.54 5.02 4.40
N ASP A 68 -22.89 6.17 4.22
CA ASP A 68 -21.47 6.23 3.87
C ASP A 68 -20.58 5.53 4.91
N ASP A 69 -20.96 5.60 6.19
CA ASP A 69 -20.24 4.94 7.28
C ASP A 69 -20.34 3.41 7.18
N PHE A 70 -21.53 2.88 6.85
CA PHE A 70 -21.72 1.45 6.62
C PHE A 70 -20.85 0.95 5.46
N LEU A 71 -20.89 1.66 4.32
CA LEU A 71 -20.09 1.32 3.15
C LEU A 71 -18.59 1.40 3.43
N MET A 72 -18.15 2.46 4.12
CA MET A 72 -16.74 2.61 4.51
C MET A 72 -16.29 1.52 5.49
N ALA A 73 -17.14 1.13 6.44
CA ALA A 73 -16.85 0.03 7.36
C ALA A 73 -16.71 -1.29 6.58
N HIS A 74 -17.55 -1.54 5.58
CA HIS A 74 -17.46 -2.72 4.74
C HIS A 74 -16.19 -2.74 3.87
N ILE A 75 -15.84 -1.61 3.25
CA ILE A 75 -14.58 -1.45 2.51
C ILE A 75 -13.37 -1.76 3.43
N LYS A 76 -13.37 -1.24 4.66
CA LYS A 76 -12.34 -1.53 5.66
C LYS A 76 -12.33 -3.00 6.09
N ALA A 77 -13.49 -3.64 6.19
CA ALA A 77 -13.59 -5.06 6.51
C ALA A 77 -12.98 -5.93 5.40
N ILE A 78 -13.27 -5.63 4.13
CA ILE A 78 -12.67 -6.36 2.99
C ILE A 78 -11.16 -6.10 2.91
N THR A 79 -10.72 -4.85 3.03
CA THR A 79 -9.31 -4.47 2.91
C THR A 79 -8.47 -4.88 4.12
N GLY A 80 -9.09 -4.98 5.29
CA GLY A 80 -8.49 -5.46 6.53
C GLY A 80 -8.57 -6.99 6.73
N SER A 81 -9.51 -7.68 6.09
CA SER A 81 -9.63 -9.14 6.17
C SER A 81 -8.52 -9.82 5.37
N PHE A 82 -7.82 -10.70 6.07
CA PHE A 82 -6.70 -11.48 5.55
C PHE A 82 -7.13 -12.82 4.94
N MET A 83 -8.41 -13.20 5.09
CA MET A 83 -8.76 -14.61 5.31
C MET A 83 -9.26 -15.41 4.10
N ASN A 84 -9.12 -14.94 2.86
CA ASN A 84 -9.56 -15.75 1.69
C ASN A 84 -8.48 -16.07 0.66
N ARG A 85 -7.19 -15.84 0.97
CA ARG A 85 -6.10 -16.49 0.27
C ARG A 85 -5.29 -17.26 1.30
N GLU A 86 -4.98 -18.53 1.02
CA GLU A 86 -3.76 -19.10 1.59
C GLU A 86 -2.67 -18.08 1.35
N LEU A 87 -2.01 -17.60 2.39
CA LEU A 87 -0.93 -16.67 2.20
C LEU A 87 0.08 -17.31 1.26
N PRO A 88 0.41 -16.67 0.13
CA PRO A 88 1.57 -17.13 -0.63
C PRO A 88 2.77 -17.09 0.31
N ASP A 89 3.68 -18.06 0.15
CA ASP A 89 4.94 -18.02 0.86
C ASP A 89 5.60 -16.65 0.63
N ILE A 90 6.11 -16.04 1.70
CA ILE A 90 6.64 -14.67 1.65
C ILE A 90 7.80 -14.58 0.66
N ASP A 91 8.61 -15.62 0.56
CA ASP A 91 9.72 -15.64 -0.39
C ASP A 91 9.20 -15.72 -1.83
N ASP A 92 8.13 -16.47 -2.10
CA ASP A 92 7.53 -16.58 -3.43
C ASP A 92 6.79 -15.30 -3.85
N LEU A 93 6.03 -14.68 -2.95
CA LEU A 93 5.36 -13.40 -3.19
C LEU A 93 6.34 -12.33 -3.68
N PHE A 94 7.47 -12.19 -2.98
CA PHE A 94 8.48 -11.20 -3.34
C PHE A 94 9.29 -11.61 -4.57
N ARG A 95 9.57 -12.90 -4.76
CA ARG A 95 10.22 -13.39 -5.98
C ARG A 95 9.42 -13.02 -7.23
N ASP A 96 8.10 -13.13 -7.17
CA ASP A 96 7.22 -12.91 -8.31
C ASP A 96 6.97 -11.43 -8.58
N GLU A 97 6.74 -10.64 -7.53
CA GLU A 97 6.29 -9.25 -7.68
C GLU A 97 7.40 -8.20 -7.53
N LEU A 98 8.43 -8.47 -6.71
CA LEU A 98 9.48 -7.49 -6.44
C LEU A 98 10.56 -7.56 -7.52
N LYS A 99 10.49 -6.66 -8.50
CA LYS A 99 11.48 -6.56 -9.59
C LYS A 99 12.38 -5.34 -9.42
N PHE A 100 13.68 -5.54 -9.66
CA PHE A 100 14.65 -4.45 -9.71
C PHE A 100 14.68 -3.85 -11.12
N ASP A 101 14.06 -2.68 -11.29
CA ASP A 101 13.91 -2.05 -12.60
C ASP A 101 15.23 -1.44 -13.11
N LEU A 102 15.89 -2.15 -14.03
CA LEU A 102 17.15 -1.72 -14.64
C LEU A 102 16.97 -0.62 -15.70
N THR A 103 15.75 -0.30 -16.12
CA THR A 103 15.49 0.78 -17.08
C THR A 103 15.68 2.16 -16.45
N ILE A 104 15.57 2.26 -15.12
CA ILE A 104 15.87 3.47 -14.36
C ILE A 104 17.40 3.67 -14.33
N SER A 105 17.88 4.70 -15.02
CA SER A 105 19.31 5.03 -15.14
C SER A 105 19.90 5.59 -13.86
N ASP A 106 19.16 6.46 -13.16
CA ASP A 106 19.57 7.03 -11.89
C ASP A 106 19.55 5.98 -10.77
N VAL A 107 20.69 5.83 -10.09
CA VAL A 107 20.88 4.75 -9.10
C VAL A 107 20.03 4.97 -7.86
N GLU A 108 19.89 6.22 -7.40
CA GLU A 108 19.13 6.54 -6.19
C GLU A 108 17.63 6.37 -6.43
N ALA A 109 17.13 6.85 -7.58
CA ALA A 109 15.76 6.66 -8.01
C ALA A 109 15.42 5.17 -8.16
N ARG A 110 16.31 4.38 -8.75
CA ARG A 110 16.11 2.95 -8.94
C ARG A 110 16.03 2.18 -7.62
N VAL A 111 16.95 2.45 -6.70
CA VAL A 111 16.92 1.83 -5.36
C VAL A 111 15.66 2.26 -4.61
N THR A 112 15.29 3.54 -4.70
CA THR A 112 14.07 4.07 -4.05
C THR A 112 12.81 3.39 -4.60
N ALA A 113 12.68 3.26 -5.93
CA ALA A 113 11.57 2.58 -6.57
C ALA A 113 11.44 1.12 -6.11
N TYR A 114 12.57 0.41 -5.97
CA TYR A 114 12.60 -0.97 -5.45
C TYR A 114 12.05 -1.08 -4.02
N PHE A 115 12.52 -0.23 -3.10
CA PHE A 115 12.02 -0.22 -1.72
C PHE A 115 10.56 0.26 -1.64
N HIS A 116 10.15 1.16 -2.52
CA HIS A 116 8.77 1.61 -2.61
C HIS A 116 7.86 0.45 -3.01
N LEU A 117 8.20 -0.27 -4.09
CA LEU A 117 7.48 -1.44 -4.56
C LEU A 117 7.37 -2.52 -3.47
N ALA A 118 8.45 -2.81 -2.76
CA ALA A 118 8.40 -3.75 -1.63
C ALA A 118 7.43 -3.33 -0.52
N ASN A 119 7.37 -2.02 -0.19
CA ASN A 119 6.42 -1.52 0.80
C ASN A 119 4.98 -1.58 0.29
N GLU A 120 4.76 -1.34 -1.00
CA GLU A 120 3.46 -1.51 -1.64
C GLU A 120 3.02 -2.98 -1.60
N ILE A 121 3.89 -3.93 -1.92
CA ILE A 121 3.62 -5.38 -1.80
C ILE A 121 3.25 -5.74 -0.37
N ILE A 122 3.99 -5.27 0.63
CA ILE A 122 3.70 -5.56 2.05
C ILE A 122 2.33 -5.03 2.46
N LYS A 123 2.02 -3.77 2.11
CA LYS A 123 0.73 -3.14 2.45
C LYS A 123 -0.41 -3.82 1.70
N ARG A 124 -0.21 -4.07 0.41
CA ARG A 124 -1.18 -4.72 -0.47
C ARG A 124 -1.42 -6.17 -0.07
N ASN A 125 -0.49 -6.86 0.58
CA ASN A 125 -0.74 -8.23 1.06
C ASN A 125 -1.10 -8.28 2.55
N GLY A 126 -1.17 -7.14 3.25
CA GLY A 126 -1.53 -7.10 4.66
C GLY A 126 -0.51 -7.77 5.59
N VAL A 127 0.70 -8.06 5.11
CA VAL A 127 1.75 -8.79 5.85
C VAL A 127 2.68 -7.85 6.63
N SER A 128 2.24 -6.62 6.91
CA SER A 128 3.04 -5.61 7.61
C SER A 128 3.57 -6.12 8.96
N ASP A 129 2.74 -6.84 9.71
CA ASP A 129 3.09 -7.35 11.04
C ASP A 129 4.17 -8.43 11.00
N VAL A 130 4.29 -9.18 9.90
CA VAL A 130 5.36 -10.18 9.72
C VAL A 130 6.74 -9.52 9.63
N PHE A 131 6.77 -8.24 9.25
CA PHE A 131 7.98 -7.44 9.12
C PHE A 131 8.18 -6.45 10.28
N SER A 132 7.34 -6.53 11.32
CA SER A 132 7.43 -5.71 12.53
C SER A 132 8.38 -6.35 13.57
N GLY A 133 8.94 -5.54 14.46
CA GLY A 133 9.89 -6.00 15.48
C GLY A 133 11.28 -6.36 14.92
N GLU A 134 12.22 -6.72 15.79
CA GLU A 134 13.62 -6.95 15.38
C GLU A 134 13.75 -8.07 14.33
N ASP A 135 13.05 -9.18 14.54
CA ASP A 135 13.13 -10.34 13.66
C ASP A 135 12.36 -10.15 12.36
N GLY A 136 11.22 -9.44 12.40
CA GLY A 136 10.50 -9.06 11.20
C GLY A 136 11.33 -8.15 10.29
N VAL A 137 12.08 -7.22 10.88
CA VAL A 137 12.96 -6.36 10.08
C VAL A 137 14.13 -7.17 9.48
N LYS A 138 14.71 -8.14 10.19
CA LYS A 138 15.72 -9.07 9.62
C LYS A 138 15.15 -9.87 8.46
N ARG A 139 13.93 -10.41 8.62
CA ARG A 139 13.22 -11.15 7.55
C ARG A 139 13.01 -10.26 6.33
N LYS A 140 12.57 -9.01 6.52
CA LYS A 140 12.41 -8.04 5.43
C LYS A 140 13.71 -7.85 4.66
N CYS A 141 14.83 -7.65 5.36
CA CYS A 141 16.13 -7.52 4.71
C CYS A 141 16.52 -8.77 3.91
N LYS A 142 16.31 -9.97 4.46
CA LYS A 142 16.61 -11.23 3.78
C LYS A 142 15.84 -11.35 2.47
N VAL A 143 14.52 -11.12 2.51
CA VAL A 143 13.64 -11.20 1.34
C VAL A 143 14.03 -10.17 0.27
N LEU A 144 14.31 -8.92 0.68
CA LEU A 144 14.74 -7.86 -0.23
C LEU A 144 16.07 -8.16 -0.92
N VAL A 145 17.02 -8.77 -0.22
CA VAL A 145 18.33 -9.13 -0.81
C VAL A 145 18.19 -10.33 -1.75
N ASN A 146 17.40 -11.33 -1.36
CA ASN A 146 17.18 -12.54 -2.16
C ASN A 146 16.42 -12.27 -3.47
N SER A 147 15.63 -11.19 -3.52
CA SER A 147 14.85 -10.80 -4.71
C SER A 147 15.65 -9.97 -5.72
N ILE A 148 16.92 -9.64 -5.42
CA ILE A 148 17.80 -8.91 -6.34
C ILE A 148 18.40 -9.89 -7.36
N PRO A 149 18.39 -9.56 -8.67
CA PRO A 149 19.05 -10.37 -9.69
C PRO A 149 20.53 -10.66 -9.38
N GLY A 150 20.95 -11.92 -9.52
CA GLY A 150 22.32 -12.38 -9.28
C GLY A 150 23.46 -11.55 -9.91
N PRO A 151 23.33 -10.97 -11.12
CA PRO A 151 24.37 -10.11 -11.69
C PRO A 151 24.65 -8.82 -10.92
N LEU A 152 23.74 -8.41 -10.02
CA LEU A 152 23.85 -7.21 -9.20
C LEU A 152 24.44 -7.48 -7.82
N THR A 153 24.41 -8.72 -7.34
CA THR A 153 24.98 -9.09 -6.02
C THR A 153 26.50 -9.00 -5.99
N HIS A 154 27.16 -9.04 -7.15
CA HIS A 154 28.62 -8.93 -7.30
C HIS A 154 29.14 -7.58 -7.81
N ARG A 155 28.27 -6.65 -8.24
CA ARG A 155 28.70 -5.28 -8.53
C ARG A 155 28.68 -4.48 -7.23
N ARG A 156 29.76 -3.75 -6.94
CA ARG A 156 29.95 -2.96 -5.71
C ARG A 156 29.08 -1.67 -5.67
N PRO A 157 27.75 -1.77 -5.54
CA PRO A 157 27.08 -0.83 -4.62
C PRO A 157 26.16 -1.49 -3.58
N LEU A 158 25.94 -2.81 -3.58
CA LEU A 158 25.06 -3.44 -2.59
C LEU A 158 25.81 -3.93 -1.34
N SER A 159 27.14 -4.04 -1.37
CA SER A 159 27.95 -4.50 -0.22
C SER A 159 28.13 -3.45 0.88
N ARG A 160 27.46 -2.29 0.79
CA ARG A 160 27.51 -1.20 1.79
C ARG A 160 26.12 -0.82 2.33
N PHE A 161 25.17 -1.75 2.33
CA PHE A 161 24.02 -1.65 3.24
C PHE A 161 24.50 -1.82 4.69
N CYS A 162 24.98 -0.73 5.30
CA CYS A 162 25.32 -0.73 6.71
C CYS A 162 24.05 -0.63 7.55
N TRP A 163 23.70 -1.73 8.20
CA TRP A 163 22.86 -1.73 9.40
C TRP A 163 23.66 -1.13 10.56
N ASP A 164 23.51 0.16 10.84
CA ASP A 164 24.15 0.74 12.01
C ASP A 164 23.27 0.53 13.24
N LYS A 165 23.66 -0.46 14.07
CA LYS A 165 23.02 -0.78 15.36
C LYS A 165 23.47 0.16 16.49
N LYS A 166 24.10 1.31 16.20
CA LYS A 166 24.64 2.19 17.25
C LYS A 166 23.76 3.40 17.54
N ASN A 167 23.08 3.25 18.68
CA ASN A 167 22.81 4.23 19.73
C ASN A 167 21.43 4.93 19.76
N LEU A 168 20.63 4.41 20.70
CA LEU A 168 19.75 5.11 21.65
C LEU A 168 18.57 5.90 21.05
N GLY A 169 17.41 5.25 20.99
CA GLY A 169 16.11 5.92 20.85
C GLY A 169 15.23 5.46 19.69
N GLY A 170 15.01 4.16 19.53
CA GLY A 170 13.72 3.65 19.02
C GLY A 170 13.22 4.04 17.62
N LYS A 171 14.06 4.43 16.66
CA LYS A 171 13.65 4.55 15.24
C LYS A 171 14.72 4.01 14.29
N CYS A 172 14.38 2.96 13.55
CA CYS A 172 15.16 2.52 12.39
C CYS A 172 15.19 3.66 11.36
N ARG A 173 16.35 4.27 11.13
CA ARG A 173 16.54 5.24 10.03
C ARG A 173 17.47 4.65 8.99
N PHE A 174 17.00 4.55 7.75
CA PHE A 174 17.85 4.45 6.58
C PHE A 174 18.68 5.75 6.46
N LYS A 175 20.01 5.65 6.47
CA LYS A 175 20.89 6.76 6.10
C LYS A 175 21.69 6.33 4.88
N LEU A 176 21.34 6.87 3.70
CA LEU A 176 22.03 6.64 2.43
C LEU A 176 23.22 7.62 2.21
N TYR A 177 23.50 8.53 3.14
CA TYR A 177 24.51 9.57 2.91
C TYR A 177 25.86 9.23 3.50
N ARG A 178 26.74 8.66 2.67
CA ARG A 178 28.16 9.07 2.50
C ARG A 178 28.77 8.18 1.40
N TRP A 179 29.76 8.69 0.68
CA TRP A 179 30.60 7.98 -0.29
C TRP A 179 30.19 8.07 -1.77
N LEU A 180 30.04 9.30 -2.26
CA LEU A 180 30.60 9.69 -3.55
C LEU A 180 31.50 10.91 -3.30
N GLY A 181 32.77 10.62 -3.06
CA GLY A 181 33.86 11.53 -2.74
C GLY A 181 35.10 10.70 -2.50
#